data_AF-A0A3C1FGB4-F1
#
_entry.id   AF-A0A3C1FGB4-F1
#
_cell.length_a   1.000
_cell.length_b   1.000
_cell.length_c   1.000
_cell.angle_alpha   90.00
_cell.angle_beta   90.00
_cell.angle_gamma   90.00
#
_symmetry.space_group_name_H-M   'P 1'
#
loop_
_entity.id
_entity.type
_entity.pdbx_description
1 polymer ?
#
loop_
_entity_poly.entity_id
_entity_poly.type
_entity_poly.pdbx_seq_one_letter_code
_entity_poly.pdbx_strand_id
1 'polypeptide(L)'
;FQAAGGSMIMLAKGNRSQQVTDACAKHGGFYLGSIGGPAAVLAQHCIKKVELLEYPELGMEAIWKIEVEDFPAFIVVDDKGNDFFAEVSRPTLVPLQPLQK
;
A
#
# COMPACT_ATOMS: atom_id res chain seq x y z
N PHE A 1 -14.32 5.67 -1.40
CA PHE A 1 -13.95 6.68 -0.39
C PHE A 1 -13.40 7.95 -1.01
N GLN A 2 -12.46 7.87 -1.97
CA GLN A 2 -11.85 9.07 -2.58
C GLN A 2 -12.84 10.01 -3.28
N ALA A 3 -13.84 9.47 -3.98
CA ALA A 3 -14.92 10.29 -4.55
C ALA A 3 -15.73 11.09 -3.50
N ALA A 4 -15.69 10.68 -2.23
CA ALA A 4 -16.30 11.36 -1.10
C ALA A 4 -15.27 12.15 -0.25
N GLY A 5 -14.04 12.33 -0.75
CA GLY A 5 -12.97 13.09 -0.08
C GLY A 5 -12.15 12.31 0.96
N GLY A 6 -12.39 11.01 1.14
CA GLY A 6 -11.67 10.16 2.11
C GLY A 6 -10.68 9.18 1.48
N SER A 7 -9.72 8.67 2.26
CA SER A 7 -8.74 7.67 1.79
C SER A 7 -7.88 8.16 0.61
N MET A 8 -7.48 9.44 0.67
CA MET A 8 -6.62 10.07 -0.34
C MET A 8 -5.19 9.52 -0.31
N ILE A 9 -4.68 9.19 0.88
CA ILE A 9 -3.37 8.58 1.06
C ILE A 9 -3.57 7.30 1.85
N MET A 10 -3.05 6.20 1.32
CA MET A 10 -3.15 4.87 1.92
C MET A 10 -1.74 4.34 2.19
N LEU A 11 -1.56 3.63 3.30
CA LEU A 11 -0.29 3.01 3.68
C LEU A 11 -0.53 1.53 4.00
N ALA A 12 0.11 0.62 3.27
CA ALA A 12 0.05 -0.82 3.55
C ALA A 12 1.28 -1.54 2.95
N LYS A 13 1.16 -2.83 2.65
CA LYS A 13 2.21 -3.64 2.01
C LYS A 13 1.67 -4.39 0.80
N GLY A 14 2.56 -4.67 -0.15
CA GLY A 14 2.27 -5.45 -1.35
C GLY A 14 1.71 -4.62 -2.50
N ASN A 15 1.66 -5.24 -3.68
CA ASN A 15 1.08 -4.66 -4.89
C ASN A 15 -0.46 -4.54 -4.78
N ARG A 16 -1.04 -3.70 -5.63
CA ARG A 16 -2.48 -3.44 -5.67
C ARG A 16 -3.06 -3.80 -7.03
N SER A 17 -4.38 -3.88 -7.08
CA SER A 17 -5.11 -4.04 -8.33
C SER A 17 -5.21 -2.72 -9.10
N GLN A 18 -5.40 -2.79 -10.41
CA GLN A 18 -5.50 -1.62 -11.30
C GLN A 18 -6.55 -0.60 -10.84
N GLN A 19 -7.67 -1.05 -10.24
CA GLN A 19 -8.69 -0.16 -9.70
C GLN A 19 -8.15 0.86 -8.68
N VAL A 20 -7.08 0.54 -7.95
CA VAL A 20 -6.48 1.48 -6.98
C VAL A 20 -5.66 2.54 -7.71
N THR A 21 -4.88 2.12 -8.72
CA THR A 21 -4.12 3.02 -9.61
C THR A 21 -5.04 3.99 -10.34
N ASP A 22 -6.13 3.48 -10.90
CA ASP A 22 -7.12 4.30 -11.60
C ASP A 22 -7.82 5.29 -10.65
N ALA A 23 -8.12 4.86 -9.42
CA ALA A 23 -8.72 5.72 -8.41
C ALA A 23 -7.78 6.85 -7.97
N CYS A 24 -6.51 6.52 -7.71
CA CYS A 24 -5.47 7.50 -7.38
C CYS A 24 -5.29 8.53 -8.51
N ALA A 25 -5.21 8.09 -9.76
CA ALA A 25 -5.12 8.97 -10.93
C ALA A 25 -6.35 9.88 -11.07
N LYS A 26 -7.54 9.33 -10.86
CA LYS A 26 -8.80 10.08 -11.00
C LYS A 26 -9.01 11.11 -9.89
N HIS A 27 -8.57 10.81 -8.67
CA HIS A 27 -8.91 11.59 -7.49
C HIS A 27 -7.74 12.37 -6.89
N GLY A 28 -6.51 12.17 -7.37
CA GLY A 28 -5.31 12.80 -6.78
C GLY A 28 -4.81 12.08 -5.53
N GLY A 29 -4.93 10.74 -5.51
CA GLY A 29 -4.56 9.91 -4.36
C GLY A 29 -3.17 9.28 -4.48
N PHE A 30 -2.67 8.73 -3.37
CA PHE A 30 -1.38 8.04 -3.29
C PHE A 30 -1.50 6.73 -2.50
N TYR A 31 -0.74 5.72 -2.92
CA TYR A 31 -0.52 4.51 -2.14
C TYR A 31 0.95 4.40 -1.76
N LEU A 32 1.20 4.36 -0.46
CA LEU A 32 2.50 4.20 0.14
C LEU A 32 2.70 2.73 0.54
N GLY A 33 3.80 2.14 0.09
CA GLY A 33 4.22 0.79 0.44
C GLY A 33 5.21 0.82 1.59
N SER A 34 4.82 0.30 2.75
CA SER A 34 5.75 -0.03 3.84
C SER A 34 6.41 -1.40 3.61
N ILE A 35 7.52 -1.62 4.30
CA ILE A 35 8.21 -2.90 4.33
C ILE A 35 7.39 -3.88 5.17
N GLY A 36 6.93 -4.97 4.56
CA GLY A 36 6.22 -6.05 5.25
C GLY A 36 7.18 -6.96 6.03
N GLY A 37 6.84 -7.27 7.29
CA GLY A 37 7.62 -8.19 8.14
C GLY A 37 8.24 -7.58 9.42
N PRO A 38 8.96 -6.45 9.37
CA PRO A 38 9.73 -5.94 10.52
C PRO A 38 8.85 -5.21 11.57
N ALA A 39 7.74 -5.82 12.01
CA ALA A 39 6.77 -5.20 12.90
C ALA A 39 7.37 -4.77 14.26
N ALA A 40 8.25 -5.59 14.84
CA ALA A 40 8.90 -5.27 16.11
C ALA A 40 9.78 -4.01 16.02
N VAL A 41 10.54 -3.87 14.93
CA VAL A 41 11.41 -2.71 14.69
C VAL A 41 10.55 -1.45 14.50
N LEU A 42 9.47 -1.55 13.71
CA LEU A 42 8.55 -0.43 13.52
C LEU A 42 7.87 -0.02 14.83
N ALA A 43 7.43 -0.97 15.64
CA ALA A 43 6.81 -0.71 16.93
C ALA A 43 7.78 -0.04 17.92
N GLN A 44 9.03 -0.50 17.96
CA GLN A 44 10.04 0.04 18.88
C GLN A 44 10.55 1.43 18.49
N HIS A 45 10.71 1.69 17.19
CA HIS A 45 11.41 2.89 16.72
C HIS A 45 10.50 3.94 16.09
N CYS A 46 9.42 3.54 15.43
CA CYS A 46 8.61 4.45 14.63
C CYS A 46 7.28 4.82 15.30
N ILE A 47 6.63 3.90 16.02
CA ILE A 47 5.32 4.14 16.65
C ILE A 47 5.50 4.80 18.02
N LYS A 48 4.97 6.01 18.19
CA LYS A 48 5.13 6.82 19.42
C LYS A 48 3.91 6.79 20.32
N LYS A 49 2.72 6.63 19.72
CA LYS A 49 1.45 6.61 20.44
C LYS A 49 0.44 5.74 19.70
N VAL A 50 -0.41 5.05 20.46
CA VAL A 50 -1.51 4.24 19.95
C VAL A 50 -2.76 4.54 20.79
N GLU A 51 -3.82 5.00 20.15
CA GLU A 51 -5.11 5.31 20.77
C GLU A 51 -6.24 4.61 20.03
N LEU A 52 -7.10 3.90 20.76
CA LEU A 52 -8.34 3.35 20.20
C LEU A 52 -9.29 4.52 19.89
N LEU A 53 -9.81 4.58 18.66
CA LEU A 53 -10.71 5.64 18.22
C LEU A 53 -12.16 5.15 18.09
N GLU A 54 -12.41 4.07 17.35
CA GLU A 54 -13.75 3.54 17.10
C GLU A 54 -13.75 2.01 16.99
N TYR A 55 -14.92 1.40 17.22
CA TYR A 55 -15.19 -0.03 17.11
C TYR A 55 -14.33 -0.95 18.03
N PRO A 56 -14.28 -0.71 19.36
CA PRO A 56 -13.54 -1.55 20.33
C PRO A 56 -13.82 -3.05 20.21
N GLU A 57 -15.05 -3.40 19.87
CA GLU A 57 -15.53 -4.78 19.76
C GLU A 57 -14.80 -5.60 18.69
N LEU A 58 -14.12 -4.94 17.73
CA LEU A 58 -13.35 -5.59 16.67
C LEU A 58 -11.92 -5.96 17.10
N GLY A 59 -11.52 -5.65 18.33
CA GLY A 59 -10.20 -5.99 18.86
C GLY A 59 -9.07 -5.37 18.04
N MET A 60 -8.19 -6.19 17.47
CA MET A 60 -7.05 -5.72 16.67
C MET A 60 -7.47 -5.02 15.35
N GLU A 61 -8.70 -5.26 14.88
CA GLU A 61 -9.26 -4.65 13.66
C GLU A 61 -9.99 -3.32 13.90
N ALA A 62 -10.03 -2.84 15.15
CA ALA A 62 -10.61 -1.54 15.49
C ALA A 62 -9.92 -0.37 14.77
N ILE A 63 -10.55 0.81 14.78
CA ILE A 63 -9.90 2.01 14.24
C ILE A 63 -8.96 2.57 15.28
N TRP A 64 -7.68 2.66 14.93
CA TRP A 64 -6.63 3.20 15.80
C TRP A 64 -6.12 4.53 15.24
N LYS A 65 -5.94 5.50 16.13
CA LYS A 65 -5.14 6.70 15.87
C LYS A 65 -3.73 6.43 16.37
N ILE A 66 -2.75 6.46 15.47
CA ILE A 66 -1.34 6.28 15.80
C ILE A 66 -0.54 7.53 15.43
N GLU A 67 0.47 7.83 16.25
CA GLU A 67 1.46 8.86 15.97
C GLU A 67 2.78 8.17 15.63
N VAL A 68 3.40 8.56 14.51
CA VAL A 68 4.61 7.93 13.98
C VAL A 68 5.69 8.96 13.68
N GLU A 69 6.94 8.54 13.77
CA GLU A 69 8.14 9.30 13.41
C GLU A 69 9.05 8.41 12.56
N ASP A 70 9.67 8.97 11.53
CA ASP A 70 10.60 8.26 10.64
C ASP A 70 10.08 6.91 10.11
N PHE A 71 8.78 6.85 9.80
CA PHE A 71 8.14 5.62 9.32
C PHE A 71 8.47 5.39 7.84
N PRO A 72 9.21 4.31 7.49
CA PRO A 72 9.68 4.13 6.12
C PRO A 72 8.56 3.66 5.19
N ALA A 73 8.48 4.31 4.02
CA ALA A 73 7.58 3.93 2.93
C ALA A 73 8.11 4.35 1.57
N PHE A 74 7.62 3.69 0.51
CA PHE A 74 7.83 4.05 -0.89
C PHE A 74 6.53 4.54 -1.50
N ILE A 75 6.60 5.49 -2.44
CA ILE A 75 5.45 5.77 -3.31
C ILE A 75 5.32 4.57 -4.26
N VAL A 76 4.25 3.79 -4.11
CA VAL A 76 3.95 2.64 -4.95
C VAL A 76 2.98 3.02 -6.05
N VAL A 77 1.94 3.78 -5.73
CA VAL A 77 1.03 4.38 -6.72
C VAL A 77 1.00 5.88 -6.52
N ASP A 78 1.11 6.62 -7.62
CA ASP A 78 0.98 8.07 -7.63
C ASP A 78 -0.38 8.56 -8.15
N ASP A 79 -0.55 9.87 -8.11
CA ASP A 79 -1.73 10.61 -8.57
C ASP A 79 -1.83 10.75 -10.10
N LYS A 80 -0.95 10.08 -10.86
CA LYS A 80 -0.85 10.17 -12.33
C LYS A 80 -1.12 8.84 -13.01
N GLY A 81 -1.42 7.79 -12.23
CA GLY A 81 -1.69 6.45 -12.72
C GLY A 81 -0.44 5.59 -12.90
N ASN A 82 0.68 5.97 -12.30
CA ASN A 82 1.87 5.13 -12.27
C ASN A 82 1.79 4.13 -11.11
N ASP A 83 2.25 2.91 -11.36
CA ASP A 83 2.37 1.84 -10.37
C ASP A 83 3.79 1.24 -10.44
N PHE A 84 4.49 1.25 -9.31
CA PHE A 84 5.85 0.70 -9.13
C PHE A 84 5.96 -0.76 -9.59
N PHE A 85 4.90 -1.56 -9.45
CA PHE A 85 4.92 -2.99 -9.79
C PHE A 85 4.42 -3.30 -11.22
N ALA A 86 4.08 -2.29 -12.02
CA ALA A 86 3.41 -2.47 -13.32
C ALA A 86 4.22 -3.29 -14.32
N GLU A 87 5.56 -3.24 -14.27
CA GLU A 87 6.43 -3.96 -15.19
C GLU A 87 6.70 -5.41 -14.75
N VAL A 88 6.90 -5.62 -13.45
CA VAL A 88 7.29 -6.93 -12.90
C VAL A 88 6.10 -7.86 -12.64
N SER A 89 4.87 -7.31 -12.59
CA SER A 89 3.65 -8.10 -12.37
C SER A 89 3.07 -8.70 -13.65
N ARG A 90 3.66 -8.40 -14.81
CA ARG A 90 3.20 -8.92 -16.11
C ARG A 90 3.79 -10.31 -16.36
N PRO A 91 3.01 -11.29 -16.84
CA PRO A 91 3.56 -12.55 -17.29
C PRO A 91 4.60 -12.33 -18.39
N THR A 92 5.84 -12.76 -18.17
CA THR A 92 6.84 -12.80 -19.22
C THR A 92 6.52 -13.95 -20.17
N LEU A 93 6.24 -13.64 -21.43
CA LEU A 93 6.20 -14.65 -22.48
C LEU A 93 7.63 -15.17 -22.70
N VAL A 94 7.92 -16.36 -22.20
CA VAL A 94 9.12 -17.10 -22.61
C VAL A 94 8.81 -17.71 -23.98
N PRO A 95 9.54 -17.36 -25.05
CA PRO A 95 9.35 -18.02 -26.34
C PRO A 95 9.66 -19.50 -26.17
N LEU A 96 8.73 -20.37 -26.54
CA LEU A 96 9.00 -21.80 -26.64
C LEU A 96 10.08 -21.98 -27.72
N GLN A 97 11.30 -22.36 -27.31
CA GLN A 97 12.30 -22.78 -28.28
C GLN A 97 11.80 -24.06 -28.95
N PRO A 98 11.83 -24.15 -30.30
CA PRO A 98 11.49 -25.38 -30.97
C PRO A 98 12.43 -26.48 -30.49
N LEU A 99 11.88 -27.63 -30.08
CA LEU A 99 12.66 -28.85 -29.89
C LEU A 99 13.41 -29.14 -31.19
N GLN A 100 14.73 -28.99 -31.17
CA GLN A 100 15.59 -29.47 -32.25
C GLN A 100 15.39 -31.00 -32.31
N LYS A 101 14.82 -31.46 -33.43
CA LYS A 101 14.75 -32.88 -33.76
C LYS A 101 16.12 -33.40 -34.17
#